data_AF-A0A6I1K8N7-F1
#
_entry.id   AF-A0A6I1K8N7-F1
#
_cell.length_a   1.000
_cell.length_b   1.000
_cell.length_c   1.000
_cell.angle_alpha   90.00
_cell.angle_beta   90.00
_cell.angle_gamma   90.00
#
_symmetry.space_group_name_H-M   'P 1'
#
loop_
_entity.id
_entity.type
_entity.pdbx_description
1 polymer ?
#
loop_
_entity_poly.entity_id
_entity_poly.type
_entity_poly.pdbx_seq_one_letter_code
_entity_poly.pdbx_strand_id
1 'polypeptide(L)'
;MDLELHQLDTRYAALRTKSPTRERQLVASLAELGQQQPIVVVAGQSAERYVVIDGYKRLRALQKLGRDTVRATPWQLDEAEALMLERLMRTSEADSALEQGWLLKELRTHFGLSFDELARRFDKSKSWVSRRVALVEALPELVQARVREGAIGAHAAMKHLVPLARANACDCHALVTALSGLRLSTRQLGALCAAYTTAPPEVRARILSDPGLFLRAHAAASGPPEQSPAQLLLGDLGALSGLARRCARRLSDGLAARLSPDERALTWRCAQQGRADTQTLFALTDKELRNARPEHTHGHSAAS
;
A
#
# COMPACT_ATOMS: atom_id res chain seq x y z
N MET A 1 -16.36 8.09 29.42
CA MET A 1 -17.65 8.78 29.57
C MET A 1 -18.63 8.25 28.54
N ASP A 2 -19.93 8.37 28.76
CA ASP A 2 -20.94 8.12 27.74
C ASP A 2 -21.38 9.45 27.12
N LEU A 3 -21.41 9.51 25.78
CA LEU A 3 -21.81 10.69 25.01
C LEU A 3 -23.00 10.34 24.14
N GLU A 4 -23.94 11.28 24.02
CA GLU A 4 -24.99 11.18 23.03
C GLU A 4 -24.44 11.46 21.63
N LEU A 5 -24.95 10.77 20.62
CA LEU A 5 -24.44 10.91 19.26
C LEU A 5 -24.58 12.34 18.73
N HIS A 6 -25.59 13.07 19.19
CA HIS A 6 -25.82 14.45 18.78
C HIS A 6 -24.72 15.39 19.29
N GLN A 7 -24.01 15.06 20.39
CA GLN A 7 -22.92 15.87 20.96
C GLN A 7 -21.63 15.78 20.13
N LEU A 8 -21.55 14.83 19.19
CA LEU A 8 -20.34 14.52 18.44
C LEU A 8 -20.26 15.34 17.15
N ASP A 9 -19.08 15.90 16.91
CA ASP A 9 -18.66 16.46 15.63
C ASP A 9 -17.76 15.44 14.90
N THR A 10 -18.19 15.05 13.71
CA THR A 10 -17.50 14.05 12.88
C THR A 10 -16.79 14.66 11.67
N ARG A 11 -16.37 15.93 11.73
CA ARG A 11 -15.73 16.66 10.61
C ARG A 11 -14.58 15.90 9.94
N TYR A 12 -13.79 15.12 10.68
CA TYR A 12 -12.67 14.34 10.12
C TYR A 12 -13.06 12.94 9.63
N ALA A 13 -14.36 12.60 9.59
CA ALA A 13 -14.83 11.30 9.10
C ALA A 13 -14.43 11.04 7.64
N ALA A 14 -14.36 12.08 6.81
CA ALA A 14 -13.98 12.00 5.41
C ALA A 14 -12.50 11.61 5.19
N LEU A 15 -11.65 11.81 6.20
CA LEU A 15 -10.23 11.42 6.15
C LEU A 15 -10.02 9.90 6.30
N ARG A 16 -11.09 9.13 6.53
CA ARG A 16 -11.05 7.68 6.79
C ARG A 16 -11.70 6.90 5.66
N THR A 17 -11.07 5.80 5.27
CA THR A 17 -11.68 4.85 4.33
C THR A 17 -12.78 4.03 4.99
N LYS A 18 -13.76 3.63 4.17
CA LYS A 18 -14.85 2.73 4.57
C LYS A 18 -14.52 1.32 4.11
N SER A 19 -14.78 0.34 4.96
CA SER A 19 -14.65 -1.08 4.64
C SER A 19 -15.96 -1.80 4.99
N PRO A 20 -16.81 -2.11 3.99
CA PRO A 20 -18.11 -2.73 4.24
C PRO A 20 -18.00 -4.06 4.99
N THR A 21 -16.99 -4.86 4.69
CA THR A 21 -16.76 -6.15 5.36
C THR A 21 -16.44 -5.96 6.84
N ARG A 22 -15.54 -5.04 7.20
CA ARG A 22 -15.20 -4.77 8.60
C ARG A 22 -16.33 -4.13 9.37
N GLU A 23 -17.08 -3.23 8.72
CA GLU A 23 -18.24 -2.63 9.37
C GLU A 23 -19.31 -3.68 9.69
N ARG A 24 -19.55 -4.66 8.80
CA ARG A 24 -20.47 -5.77 9.10
C ARG A 24 -19.99 -6.62 10.28
N GLN A 25 -18.70 -6.96 10.32
CA GLN A 25 -18.12 -7.70 11.45
C GLN A 25 -18.24 -6.92 12.76
N LEU A 26 -18.00 -5.60 12.71
CA LEU A 26 -18.10 -4.73 13.88
C LEU A 26 -19.55 -4.59 14.36
N VAL A 27 -20.53 -4.48 13.46
CA VAL A 27 -21.96 -4.46 13.81
C VAL A 27 -22.34 -5.74 14.54
N ALA A 28 -21.96 -6.91 14.02
CA ALA A 28 -22.25 -8.19 14.68
C ALA A 28 -21.63 -8.27 16.09
N SER A 29 -20.34 -7.90 16.21
CA SER A 29 -19.63 -7.89 17.50
C SER A 29 -20.26 -6.91 18.51
N LEU A 30 -20.66 -5.72 18.07
CA LEU A 30 -21.31 -4.73 18.94
C LEU A 30 -22.71 -5.15 19.37
N ALA A 31 -23.45 -5.87 18.52
CA ALA A 31 -24.77 -6.39 18.86
C ALA A 31 -24.68 -7.47 19.95
N GLU A 32 -23.68 -8.36 19.86
CA GLU A 32 -23.49 -9.48 20.78
C GLU A 32 -22.81 -9.06 22.09
N LEU A 33 -21.69 -8.33 22.01
CA LEU A 33 -20.82 -8.06 23.15
C LEU A 33 -20.93 -6.61 23.65
N GLY A 34 -21.69 -5.75 22.99
CA GLY A 34 -21.69 -4.33 23.28
C GLY A 34 -20.34 -3.66 22.99
N GLN A 35 -20.15 -2.45 23.52
CA GLN A 35 -19.11 -1.57 22.97
C GLN A 35 -17.64 -1.98 23.21
N GLN A 36 -17.21 -2.77 24.19
CA GLN A 36 -15.77 -3.02 24.51
C GLN A 36 -14.77 -1.82 24.49
N GLN A 37 -14.37 -1.31 23.33
CA GLN A 37 -13.45 -0.19 23.17
C GLN A 37 -14.18 1.16 22.98
N PRO A 38 -13.84 2.20 23.74
CA PRO A 38 -14.36 3.55 23.54
C PRO A 38 -13.90 4.16 22.20
N ILE A 39 -14.60 5.18 21.73
CA ILE A 39 -14.10 6.09 20.69
C ILE A 39 -13.14 7.11 21.31
N VAL A 40 -12.34 7.79 20.50
CA VAL A 40 -11.45 8.87 20.98
C VAL A 40 -12.04 10.21 20.56
N VAL A 41 -12.12 11.14 21.51
CA VAL A 41 -12.63 12.49 21.30
C VAL A 41 -11.74 13.54 21.96
N VAL A 42 -11.82 14.78 21.49
CA VAL A 42 -11.31 15.97 22.18
C VAL A 42 -12.47 16.95 22.44
N ALA A 43 -12.26 17.90 23.35
CA ALA A 43 -13.22 18.97 23.60
C ALA A 43 -13.44 19.81 22.32
N GLY A 44 -14.70 20.13 22.01
CA GLY A 44 -15.08 21.04 20.93
C GLY A 44 -15.14 22.48 21.39
N GLN A 45 -15.66 23.35 20.51
CA GLN A 45 -15.75 24.81 20.75
C GLN A 45 -16.78 25.21 21.83
N SER A 46 -17.72 24.32 22.18
CA SER A 46 -18.75 24.57 23.18
C SER A 46 -18.66 23.52 24.29
N ALA A 47 -19.10 23.88 25.50
CA ALA A 47 -18.91 23.11 26.74
C ALA A 47 -19.50 21.68 26.73
N GLU A 48 -20.27 21.29 25.71
CA GLU A 48 -20.90 19.97 25.59
C GLU A 48 -20.73 19.34 24.20
N ARG A 49 -19.80 19.86 23.40
CA ARG A 49 -19.50 19.33 22.06
C ARG A 49 -18.15 18.64 22.06
N TYR A 50 -18.04 17.54 21.35
CA TYR A 50 -16.82 16.75 21.26
C TYR A 50 -16.46 16.47 19.82
N VAL A 51 -15.20 16.68 19.45
CA VAL A 51 -14.71 16.35 18.11
C VAL A 51 -14.16 14.93 18.11
N VAL A 52 -14.66 14.09 17.19
CA VAL A 52 -14.22 12.69 17.07
C VAL A 52 -12.86 12.63 16.39
N ILE A 53 -11.92 11.90 17.00
CA ILE A 53 -10.56 11.72 16.49
C ILE A 53 -10.37 10.30 15.92
N ASP A 54 -10.88 9.29 16.63
CA ASP A 54 -10.92 7.90 16.18
C ASP A 54 -12.22 7.19 16.60
N GLY A 55 -12.51 6.05 15.96
CA GLY A 55 -13.68 5.24 16.26
C GLY A 55 -14.83 5.43 15.26
N TYR A 56 -14.59 6.08 14.12
CA TYR A 56 -15.61 6.35 13.10
C TYR A 56 -16.37 5.12 12.61
N LYS A 57 -15.70 3.96 12.48
CA LYS A 57 -16.35 2.70 12.11
C LYS A 57 -17.33 2.24 13.18
N ARG A 58 -16.96 2.40 14.45
CA ARG A 58 -17.76 2.06 15.62
C ARG A 58 -18.97 2.97 15.76
N LEU A 59 -18.78 4.27 15.54
CA LEU A 59 -19.88 5.23 15.51
C LEU A 59 -20.94 4.86 14.46
N ARG A 60 -20.51 4.59 13.21
CA ARG A 60 -21.43 4.13 12.15
C ARG A 60 -22.12 2.80 12.48
N ALA A 61 -21.41 1.89 13.14
CA ALA A 61 -21.98 0.60 13.52
C ALA A 61 -23.01 0.73 14.65
N LEU A 62 -22.76 1.58 15.66
CA LEU A 62 -23.72 1.89 16.72
C LEU A 62 -24.97 2.59 16.17
N GLN A 63 -24.81 3.53 15.24
CA GLN A 63 -25.93 4.16 14.52
C GLN A 63 -26.79 3.13 13.78
N LYS A 64 -26.17 2.17 13.08
CA LYS A 64 -26.89 1.07 12.40
C LYS A 64 -27.64 0.16 13.36
N LEU A 65 -27.20 0.07 14.62
CA LEU A 65 -27.86 -0.68 15.69
C LEU A 65 -28.91 0.14 16.45
N GLY A 66 -29.17 1.38 16.05
CA GLY A 66 -30.14 2.26 16.73
C GLY A 66 -29.71 2.66 18.14
N ARG A 67 -28.41 2.81 18.39
CA ARG A 67 -27.89 3.28 19.68
C ARG A 67 -27.74 4.80 19.65
N ASP A 68 -28.27 5.47 20.68
CA ASP A 68 -28.21 6.93 20.82
C ASP A 68 -26.97 7.42 21.60
N THR A 69 -26.24 6.50 22.25
CA THR A 69 -25.05 6.80 23.04
C THR A 69 -23.83 5.99 22.62
N VAL A 70 -22.65 6.52 22.94
CA VAL A 70 -21.35 5.87 22.70
C VAL A 70 -20.39 6.14 23.85
N ARG A 71 -19.65 5.10 24.27
CA ARG A 71 -18.53 5.25 25.19
C ARG A 71 -17.38 5.95 24.50
N ALA A 72 -16.86 7.00 25.12
CA ALA A 72 -15.75 7.80 24.62
C ALA A 72 -14.66 8.00 25.69
N THR A 73 -13.43 8.09 25.21
CA THR A 73 -12.24 8.51 25.97
C THR A 73 -11.86 9.92 25.52
N PRO A 74 -11.94 10.93 26.41
CA PRO A 74 -11.45 12.25 26.10
C PRO A 74 -9.92 12.28 26.12
N TRP A 75 -9.33 12.95 25.15
CA TRP A 75 -7.95 13.39 25.22
C TRP A 75 -7.90 14.88 25.57
N GLN A 76 -6.97 15.22 26.45
CA GLN A 76 -6.65 16.61 26.82
C GLN A 76 -5.56 17.13 25.87
N LEU A 77 -5.90 17.18 24.58
CA LEU A 77 -5.04 17.62 23.49
C LEU A 77 -5.84 18.53 22.57
N ASP A 78 -5.14 19.40 21.84
CA ASP A 78 -5.77 20.10 20.73
C ASP A 78 -6.10 19.14 19.57
N GLU A 79 -6.94 19.59 18.63
CA GLU A 79 -7.38 18.76 17.51
C GLU A 79 -6.20 18.27 16.64
N ALA A 80 -5.18 19.10 16.41
CA ALA A 80 -4.05 18.77 15.56
C ALA A 80 -3.16 17.70 16.20
N GLU A 81 -2.79 17.89 17.46
CA GLU A 81 -2.00 16.98 18.27
C GLU A 81 -2.73 15.66 18.45
N ALA A 82 -4.04 15.68 18.71
CA ALA A 82 -4.83 14.47 18.80
C ALA A 82 -4.86 13.69 17.48
N LEU A 83 -5.08 14.35 16.34
CA LEU A 83 -5.05 13.72 15.02
C LEU A 83 -3.68 13.09 14.71
N MET A 84 -2.59 13.78 15.06
CA MET A 84 -1.22 13.27 14.87
C MET A 84 -0.93 12.09 15.80
N LEU A 85 -1.23 12.22 17.09
CA LEU A 85 -0.98 11.19 18.08
C LEU A 85 -1.77 9.93 17.79
N GLU A 86 -3.06 10.06 17.46
CA GLU A 86 -3.90 8.94 17.02
C GLU A 86 -3.24 8.18 15.88
N ARG A 87 -2.73 8.92 14.89
CA ARG A 87 -2.07 8.32 13.73
C ARG A 87 -0.81 7.57 14.10
N LEU A 88 -0.01 8.09 15.04
CA LEU A 88 1.25 7.47 15.48
C LEU A 88 1.00 6.24 16.37
N MET A 89 -0.06 6.23 17.18
CA MET A 89 -0.39 5.12 18.08
C MET A 89 -1.13 3.97 17.40
N ARG A 90 -1.54 4.13 16.15
CA ARG A 90 -2.29 3.10 15.42
C ARG A 90 -1.41 1.88 15.15
N THR A 91 -1.60 0.84 15.94
CA THR A 91 -0.91 -0.46 15.81
C THR A 91 -1.63 -1.45 14.88
N SER A 92 -2.90 -1.15 14.56
CA SER A 92 -3.69 -1.93 13.61
C SER A 92 -3.25 -1.68 12.16
N GLU A 93 -3.99 -2.24 11.21
CA GLU A 93 -3.64 -2.26 9.79
C GLU A 93 -3.18 -0.91 9.21
N ALA A 94 -2.17 -0.95 8.35
CA ALA A 94 -1.55 0.24 7.78
C ALA A 94 -2.54 1.04 6.91
N ASP A 95 -2.52 2.36 7.09
CA ASP A 95 -3.34 3.27 6.31
C ASP A 95 -2.99 3.27 4.83
N SER A 96 -4.01 3.48 4.00
CA SER A 96 -3.78 3.75 2.58
C SER A 96 -3.01 5.07 2.39
N ALA A 97 -2.27 5.16 1.29
CA ALA A 97 -1.54 6.39 0.95
C ALA A 97 -2.48 7.61 0.78
N LEU A 98 -3.74 7.38 0.39
CA LEU A 98 -4.75 8.43 0.31
C LEU A 98 -5.21 8.91 1.68
N GLU A 99 -5.45 8.01 2.63
CA GLU A 99 -5.77 8.39 4.01
C GLU A 99 -4.63 9.19 4.64
N GLN A 100 -3.38 8.80 4.36
CA GLN A 100 -2.22 9.59 4.74
C GLN A 100 -2.26 10.96 4.08
N GLY A 101 -2.56 11.03 2.78
CA GLY A 101 -2.71 12.28 2.04
C GLY A 101 -3.77 13.22 2.61
N TRP A 102 -4.98 12.73 2.91
CA TRP A 102 -6.05 13.56 3.46
C TRP A 102 -5.71 14.10 4.84
N LEU A 103 -5.19 13.26 5.74
CA LEU A 103 -4.75 13.72 7.07
C LEU A 103 -3.66 14.79 6.96
N LEU A 104 -2.64 14.55 6.14
CA LEU A 104 -1.55 15.50 5.97
C LEU A 104 -2.05 16.80 5.33
N LYS A 105 -2.97 16.73 4.36
CA LYS A 105 -3.61 17.92 3.78
C LYS A 105 -4.36 18.70 4.86
N GLU A 106 -5.17 18.04 5.66
CA GLU A 106 -5.94 18.65 6.76
C GLU A 106 -5.03 19.41 7.72
N LEU A 107 -3.98 18.74 8.20
CA LEU A 107 -2.97 19.32 9.10
C LEU A 107 -2.25 20.53 8.49
N ARG A 108 -2.10 20.58 7.16
CA ARG A 108 -1.53 21.75 6.47
C ARG A 108 -2.53 22.87 6.31
N THR A 109 -3.72 22.59 5.82
CA THR A 109 -4.67 23.62 5.37
C THR A 109 -5.44 24.23 6.54
N HIS A 110 -5.81 23.42 7.53
CA HIS A 110 -6.60 23.88 8.69
C HIS A 110 -5.73 24.25 9.89
N PHE A 111 -4.59 23.58 10.07
CA PHE A 111 -3.70 23.80 11.23
C PHE A 111 -2.38 24.49 10.87
N GLY A 112 -2.17 24.86 9.60
CA GLY A 112 -1.02 25.65 9.18
C GLY A 112 0.33 24.96 9.24
N LEU A 113 0.38 23.63 9.47
CA LEU A 113 1.65 22.92 9.61
C LEU A 113 2.41 22.88 8.29
N SER A 114 3.72 23.17 8.34
CA SER A 114 4.57 23.13 7.15
C SER A 114 4.91 21.69 6.74
N PHE A 115 5.37 21.49 5.51
CA PHE A 115 5.87 20.19 5.07
C PHE A 115 7.06 19.70 5.90
N ASP A 116 7.93 20.61 6.35
CA ASP A 116 9.11 20.29 7.14
C ASP A 116 8.72 19.90 8.58
N GLU A 117 7.73 20.57 9.15
CA GLU A 117 7.20 20.18 10.46
C GLU A 117 6.51 18.83 10.42
N LEU A 118 5.64 18.57 9.44
CA LEU A 118 5.00 17.26 9.27
C LEU A 118 6.02 16.15 9.04
N ALA A 119 7.05 16.41 8.23
CA ALA A 119 8.14 15.46 8.01
C ALA A 119 8.81 15.06 9.33
N ARG A 120 9.14 16.05 10.17
CA ARG A 120 9.73 15.83 11.50
C ARG A 120 8.80 15.07 12.44
N ARG A 121 7.54 15.52 12.56
CA ARG A 121 6.54 14.95 13.50
C ARG A 121 6.18 13.49 13.17
N PHE A 122 6.18 13.12 11.89
CA PHE A 122 5.88 11.76 11.43
C PHE A 122 7.13 10.88 11.22
N ASP A 123 8.33 11.41 11.47
CA ASP A 123 9.61 10.75 11.16
C ASP A 123 9.65 10.25 9.69
N LYS A 124 9.44 11.19 8.75
CA LYS A 124 9.43 10.95 7.31
C LYS A 124 10.19 12.05 6.59
N SER A 125 10.52 11.81 5.33
CA SER A 125 11.11 12.87 4.51
C SER A 125 10.05 13.88 4.05
N LYS A 126 10.45 15.15 3.85
CA LYS A 126 9.62 16.18 3.22
C LYS A 126 9.01 15.69 1.89
N SER A 127 9.80 14.95 1.13
CA SER A 127 9.39 14.35 -0.15
C SER A 127 8.30 13.28 0.02
N TRP A 128 8.34 12.51 1.11
CA TRP A 128 7.26 11.58 1.44
C TRP A 128 5.96 12.33 1.70
N VAL A 129 5.99 13.36 2.56
CA VAL A 129 4.81 14.17 2.90
C VAL A 129 4.22 14.83 1.66
N SER A 130 5.06 15.52 0.89
CA SER A 130 4.65 16.21 -0.34
C SER A 130 3.97 15.28 -1.34
N ARG A 131 4.49 14.06 -1.55
CA ARG A 131 3.88 13.10 -2.48
C ARG A 131 2.52 12.58 -2.00
N ARG A 132 2.32 12.39 -0.69
CA ARG A 132 1.02 11.96 -0.14
C ARG A 132 -0.03 13.05 -0.28
N VAL A 133 0.35 14.29 0.06
CA VAL A 133 -0.53 15.45 -0.12
C VAL A 133 -0.88 15.64 -1.61
N ALA A 134 0.09 15.45 -2.51
CA ALA A 134 -0.17 15.57 -3.95
C ALA A 134 -1.16 14.53 -4.50
N LEU A 135 -1.29 13.35 -3.89
CA LEU A 135 -2.31 12.37 -4.30
C LEU A 135 -3.73 12.93 -4.16
N VAL A 136 -3.97 13.74 -3.14
CA VAL A 136 -5.31 14.22 -2.78
C VAL A 136 -5.59 15.64 -3.28
N GLU A 137 -4.54 16.41 -3.55
CA GLU A 137 -4.65 17.77 -4.11
C GLU A 137 -4.60 17.79 -5.63
N ALA A 138 -3.76 16.96 -6.28
CA ALA A 138 -3.54 17.05 -7.72
C ALA A 138 -4.42 16.10 -8.54
N LEU A 139 -4.77 14.93 -8.00
CA LEU A 139 -5.50 13.92 -8.77
C LEU A 139 -7.00 14.21 -8.80
N PRO A 140 -7.67 14.10 -9.96
CA PRO A 140 -9.13 14.14 -10.04
C PRO A 140 -9.79 13.07 -9.16
N GLU A 141 -11.02 13.31 -8.69
CA GLU A 141 -11.72 12.39 -7.77
C GLU A 141 -11.84 10.96 -8.30
N LEU A 142 -12.12 10.80 -9.61
CA LEU A 142 -12.16 9.49 -10.27
C LEU A 142 -10.83 8.75 -10.10
N VAL A 143 -9.70 9.46 -10.29
CA VAL A 143 -8.37 8.86 -10.18
C VAL A 143 -8.06 8.51 -8.73
N GLN A 144 -8.43 9.37 -7.77
CA GLN A 144 -8.33 9.05 -6.34
C GLN A 144 -9.16 7.80 -5.99
N ALA A 145 -10.37 7.65 -6.55
CA ALA A 145 -11.19 6.47 -6.33
C ALA A 145 -10.51 5.18 -6.86
N ARG A 146 -9.92 5.22 -8.05
CA ARG A 146 -9.18 4.06 -8.60
C ARG A 146 -7.93 3.70 -7.79
N VAL A 147 -7.26 4.70 -7.19
CA VAL A 147 -6.16 4.43 -6.25
C VAL A 147 -6.68 3.84 -4.94
N ARG A 148 -7.81 4.33 -4.43
CA ARG A 148 -8.47 3.84 -3.21
C ARG A 148 -8.89 2.38 -3.34
N GLU A 149 -9.43 2.00 -4.49
CA GLU A 149 -9.86 0.63 -4.81
C GLU A 149 -8.69 -0.33 -5.08
N GLY A 150 -7.46 0.19 -5.15
CA GLY A 150 -6.27 -0.59 -5.49
C GLY A 150 -6.15 -0.97 -6.97
N ALA A 151 -7.02 -0.44 -7.83
CA ALA A 151 -6.91 -0.60 -9.28
C ALA A 151 -5.65 0.09 -9.84
N ILE A 152 -5.22 1.17 -9.19
CA ILE A 152 -3.95 1.86 -9.47
C ILE A 152 -3.12 1.90 -8.19
N GLY A 153 -1.90 1.36 -8.24
CA GLY A 153 -0.99 1.43 -7.10
C GLY A 153 -0.62 2.87 -6.75
N ALA A 154 -0.72 3.24 -5.47
CA ALA A 154 -0.47 4.61 -5.01
C ALA A 154 0.92 5.14 -5.40
N HIS A 155 1.95 4.27 -5.38
CA HIS A 155 3.29 4.65 -5.83
C HIS A 155 3.32 5.05 -7.31
N ALA A 156 2.65 4.27 -8.17
CA ALA A 156 2.56 4.56 -9.59
C ALA A 156 1.79 5.85 -9.84
N ALA A 157 0.69 6.07 -9.11
CA ALA A 157 -0.08 7.31 -9.18
C ALA A 157 0.76 8.54 -8.78
N MET A 158 1.48 8.48 -7.65
CA MET A 158 2.38 9.57 -7.21
C MET A 158 3.48 9.85 -8.24
N LYS A 159 4.04 8.82 -8.85
CA LYS A 159 5.17 8.95 -9.77
C LYS A 159 4.77 9.42 -11.17
N HIS A 160 3.61 8.99 -11.67
CA HIS A 160 3.25 9.16 -13.08
C HIS A 160 1.97 9.98 -13.28
N LEU A 161 0.93 9.76 -12.47
CA LEU A 161 -0.35 10.45 -12.64
C LEU A 161 -0.37 11.84 -12.00
N VAL A 162 0.30 12.03 -10.85
CA VAL A 162 0.37 13.37 -10.21
C VAL A 162 1.03 14.41 -11.13
N PRO A 163 2.19 14.14 -11.76
CA PRO A 163 2.75 15.08 -12.74
C PRO A 163 1.82 15.34 -13.92
N LEU A 164 1.19 14.28 -14.45
CA LEU A 164 0.25 14.40 -15.56
C LEU A 164 -0.96 15.27 -15.17
N ALA A 165 -1.56 15.04 -14.01
CA ALA A 165 -2.72 15.80 -13.55
C ALA A 165 -2.42 17.28 -13.31
N ARG A 166 -1.20 17.59 -12.83
CA ARG A 166 -0.73 18.98 -12.68
C ARG A 166 -0.58 19.69 -14.01
N ALA A 167 -0.13 18.98 -15.05
CA ALA A 167 0.03 19.55 -16.39
C ALA A 167 -1.29 19.61 -17.17
N ASN A 168 -2.11 18.56 -17.09
CA ASN A 168 -3.41 18.45 -17.73
C ASN A 168 -4.32 17.47 -16.97
N ALA A 169 -5.18 18.02 -16.10
CA ALA A 169 -6.12 17.24 -15.30
C ALA A 169 -7.18 16.53 -16.16
N CYS A 170 -7.60 17.14 -17.28
CA CYS A 170 -8.59 16.56 -18.19
C CYS A 170 -8.05 15.29 -18.86
N ASP A 171 -6.82 15.35 -19.37
CA ASP A 171 -6.20 14.19 -20.03
C ASP A 171 -5.81 13.11 -19.02
N CYS A 172 -5.42 13.48 -17.79
CA CYS A 172 -5.24 12.52 -16.71
C CYS A 172 -6.54 11.75 -16.41
N HIS A 173 -7.66 12.46 -16.34
CA HIS A 173 -8.98 11.86 -16.15
C HIS A 173 -9.35 10.95 -17.33
N ALA A 174 -9.20 11.43 -18.57
CA ALA A 174 -9.52 10.67 -19.78
C ALA A 174 -8.69 9.39 -19.88
N LEU A 175 -7.38 9.48 -19.63
CA LEU A 175 -6.46 8.33 -19.64
C LEU A 175 -6.89 7.27 -18.63
N VAL A 176 -7.14 7.66 -17.38
CA VAL A 176 -7.55 6.73 -16.32
C VAL A 176 -8.93 6.13 -16.59
N THR A 177 -9.83 6.89 -17.21
CA THR A 177 -11.14 6.40 -17.64
C THR A 177 -11.00 5.33 -18.71
N ALA A 178 -10.20 5.58 -19.75
CA ALA A 178 -9.94 4.63 -20.83
C ALA A 178 -9.17 3.37 -20.36
N LEU A 179 -8.45 3.45 -19.23
CA LEU A 179 -7.78 2.32 -18.60
C LEU A 179 -8.70 1.43 -17.74
N SER A 180 -10.00 1.73 -17.68
CA SER A 180 -10.96 0.97 -16.86
C SER A 180 -10.97 -0.52 -17.24
N GLY A 181 -10.81 -1.40 -16.24
CA GLY A 181 -10.75 -2.84 -16.42
C GLY A 181 -9.36 -3.42 -16.65
N LEU A 182 -8.34 -2.58 -16.90
CA LEU A 182 -6.95 -3.02 -17.03
C LEU A 182 -6.23 -2.93 -15.67
N ARG A 183 -5.55 -4.01 -15.27
CA ARG A 183 -4.60 -3.98 -14.14
C ARG A 183 -3.21 -3.66 -14.66
N LEU A 184 -2.79 -2.42 -14.47
CA LEU A 184 -1.48 -1.96 -14.93
C LEU A 184 -0.42 -2.14 -13.86
N SER A 185 0.75 -2.61 -14.28
CA SER A 185 1.97 -2.46 -13.50
C SER A 185 2.43 -0.99 -13.47
N THR A 186 3.21 -0.63 -12.45
CA THR A 186 3.88 0.68 -12.37
C THR A 186 4.68 0.98 -13.64
N ARG A 187 5.32 -0.04 -14.24
CA ARG A 187 6.11 0.11 -15.47
C ARG A 187 5.23 0.46 -16.67
N GLN A 188 4.11 -0.23 -16.85
CA GLN A 188 3.18 0.05 -17.96
C GLN A 188 2.57 1.45 -17.84
N LEU A 189 2.13 1.84 -16.64
CA LEU A 189 1.61 3.17 -16.40
C LEU A 189 2.68 4.25 -16.66
N GLY A 190 3.92 3.98 -16.25
CA GLY A 190 5.06 4.84 -16.54
C GLY A 190 5.36 4.99 -18.03
N ALA A 191 5.35 3.89 -18.79
CA ALA A 191 5.54 3.92 -20.23
C ALA A 191 4.45 4.73 -20.95
N LEU A 192 3.18 4.53 -20.57
CA LEU A 192 2.05 5.32 -21.08
C LEU A 192 2.22 6.82 -20.80
N CYS A 193 2.50 7.19 -19.56
CA CYS A 193 2.62 8.61 -19.19
C CYS A 193 3.85 9.24 -19.86
N ALA A 194 4.96 8.52 -19.98
CA ALA A 194 6.15 8.99 -20.67
C ALA A 194 5.88 9.22 -22.16
N ALA A 195 5.28 8.25 -22.83
CA ALA A 195 4.91 8.37 -24.25
C ALA A 195 3.90 9.49 -24.49
N TYR A 196 2.88 9.62 -23.64
CA TYR A 196 1.93 10.73 -23.71
C TYR A 196 2.64 12.08 -23.58
N THR A 197 3.59 12.22 -22.65
CA THR A 197 4.27 13.49 -22.38
C THR A 197 5.10 13.96 -23.59
N THR A 198 5.80 13.04 -24.26
CA THR A 198 6.67 13.38 -25.41
C THR A 198 5.95 13.36 -26.77
N ALA A 199 4.75 12.79 -26.85
CA ALA A 199 4.01 12.61 -28.08
C ALA A 199 3.45 13.92 -28.68
N PRO A 200 3.36 14.04 -30.02
CA PRO A 200 2.55 15.06 -30.70
C PRO A 200 1.06 14.95 -30.35
N PRO A 201 0.27 16.03 -30.53
CA PRO A 201 -1.17 16.06 -30.17
C PRO A 201 -2.00 14.90 -30.75
N GLU A 202 -1.77 14.53 -32.01
CA GLU A 202 -2.48 13.44 -32.68
C GLU A 202 -2.22 12.08 -32.01
N VAL A 203 -0.97 11.83 -31.62
CA VAL A 203 -0.57 10.60 -30.94
C VAL A 203 -1.09 10.59 -29.51
N ARG A 204 -1.11 11.74 -28.82
CA ARG A 204 -1.75 11.86 -27.50
C ARG A 204 -3.23 11.50 -27.56
N ALA A 205 -3.97 12.03 -28.52
CA ALA A 205 -5.38 11.71 -28.71
C ALA A 205 -5.60 10.20 -28.91
N ARG A 206 -4.73 9.54 -29.67
CA ARG A 206 -4.77 8.10 -29.91
C ARG A 206 -4.46 7.27 -28.65
N ILE A 207 -3.49 7.72 -27.84
CA ILE A 207 -3.17 7.11 -26.54
C ILE A 207 -4.36 7.25 -25.58
N LEU A 208 -5.04 8.40 -25.58
CA LEU A 208 -6.22 8.62 -24.73
C LEU A 208 -7.43 7.79 -25.19
N SER A 209 -7.60 7.59 -26.50
CA SER A 209 -8.72 6.81 -27.02
C SER A 209 -8.58 5.31 -26.76
N ASP A 210 -7.38 4.74 -26.90
CA ASP A 210 -7.11 3.33 -26.60
C ASP A 210 -5.70 3.13 -26.02
N PRO A 211 -5.53 3.36 -24.71
CA PRO A 211 -4.24 3.16 -24.05
C PRO A 211 -3.83 1.68 -24.00
N GLY A 212 -4.80 0.75 -24.09
CA GLY A 212 -4.55 -0.68 -24.14
C GLY A 212 -3.87 -1.11 -25.44
N LEU A 213 -4.32 -0.56 -26.58
CA LEU A 213 -3.68 -0.76 -27.88
C LEU A 213 -2.25 -0.23 -27.89
N PHE A 214 -2.03 0.97 -27.35
CA PHE A 214 -0.68 1.50 -27.19
C PHE A 214 0.21 0.54 -26.40
N LEU A 215 -0.26 0.04 -25.25
CA LEU A 215 0.53 -0.89 -24.44
C LEU A 215 0.86 -2.19 -25.16
N ARG A 216 -0.09 -2.75 -25.93
CA ARG A 216 0.16 -3.97 -26.72
C ARG A 216 1.18 -3.71 -27.83
N ALA A 217 1.03 -2.61 -28.58
CA ALA A 217 1.97 -2.22 -29.62
C ALA A 217 3.37 -1.93 -29.04
N HIS A 218 3.43 -1.22 -27.92
CA HIS A 218 4.68 -0.91 -27.22
C HIS A 218 5.36 -2.17 -26.69
N ALA A 219 4.61 -3.14 -26.14
CA ALA A 219 5.15 -4.42 -25.70
C ALA A 219 5.69 -5.25 -26.88
N ALA A 220 4.97 -5.27 -28.01
CA ALA A 220 5.42 -5.97 -29.22
C ALA A 220 6.71 -5.35 -29.80
N ALA A 221 6.83 -4.01 -29.78
CA ALA A 221 8.01 -3.30 -30.24
C ALA A 221 9.21 -3.40 -29.28
N SER A 222 8.95 -3.49 -27.96
CA SER A 222 10.01 -3.53 -26.94
C SER A 222 10.57 -4.94 -26.69
N GLY A 223 9.98 -5.97 -27.30
CA GLY A 223 10.29 -7.38 -27.02
C GLY A 223 9.97 -7.80 -25.57
N PRO A 224 9.98 -9.11 -25.24
CA PRO A 224 10.10 -9.51 -23.85
C PRO A 224 11.38 -8.88 -23.26
N PRO A 225 11.39 -8.41 -22.01
CA PRO A 225 12.61 -7.89 -21.42
C PRO A 225 13.68 -8.99 -21.54
N GLU A 226 14.81 -8.69 -22.18
CA GLU A 226 15.98 -9.55 -22.11
C GLU A 226 16.40 -9.58 -20.65
N GLN A 227 15.89 -10.58 -19.93
CA GLN A 227 16.37 -10.88 -18.60
C GLN A 227 17.76 -11.43 -18.80
N SER A 228 18.77 -10.76 -18.24
CA SER A 228 20.10 -11.33 -18.24
C SER A 228 20.03 -12.72 -17.58
N PRO A 229 20.89 -13.69 -17.95
CA PRO A 229 20.94 -14.99 -17.28
C PRO A 229 21.00 -14.88 -15.75
N ALA A 230 21.64 -13.82 -15.23
CA ALA A 230 21.66 -13.50 -13.81
C ALA A 230 20.29 -13.11 -13.23
N GLN A 231 19.47 -12.33 -13.95
CA GLN A 231 18.12 -11.94 -13.50
C GLN A 231 17.17 -13.13 -13.46
N LEU A 232 17.25 -14.04 -14.43
CA LEU A 232 16.50 -15.30 -14.42
C LEU A 232 16.85 -16.13 -13.19
N LEU A 233 18.15 -16.37 -12.97
CA LEU A 233 18.64 -17.14 -11.82
C LEU A 233 18.23 -16.51 -10.47
N LEU A 234 18.31 -15.18 -10.34
CA LEU A 234 17.86 -14.46 -9.14
C LEU A 234 16.34 -14.60 -8.92
N GLY A 235 15.56 -14.58 -9.99
CA GLY A 235 14.12 -14.85 -9.95
C GLY A 235 13.81 -16.25 -9.43
N ASP A 236 14.49 -17.27 -9.96
CA ASP A 236 14.31 -18.66 -9.56
C ASP A 236 14.71 -18.91 -8.10
N LEU A 237 15.84 -18.35 -7.66
CA LEU A 237 16.28 -18.40 -6.25
C LEU A 237 15.29 -17.70 -5.30
N GLY A 238 14.70 -16.58 -5.75
CA GLY A 238 13.63 -15.89 -5.03
C GLY A 238 12.35 -16.74 -4.91
N ALA A 239 11.96 -17.42 -6.00
CA ALA A 239 10.81 -18.31 -6.05
C ALA A 239 10.99 -19.53 -5.13
N LEU A 240 12.17 -20.16 -5.16
CA LEU A 240 12.57 -21.26 -4.28
C LEU A 240 12.42 -20.86 -2.80
N SER A 241 12.97 -19.70 -2.43
CA SER A 241 12.88 -19.17 -1.06
C SER A 241 11.43 -18.88 -0.63
N GLY A 242 10.61 -18.37 -1.55
CA GLY A 242 9.19 -18.11 -1.31
C GLY A 242 8.39 -19.40 -1.09
N LEU A 243 8.64 -20.42 -1.91
CA LEU A 243 8.04 -21.75 -1.79
C LEU A 243 8.42 -22.41 -0.47
N ALA A 244 9.70 -22.40 -0.10
CA ALA A 244 10.19 -22.97 1.15
C ALA A 244 9.47 -22.37 2.37
N ARG A 245 9.36 -21.03 2.45
CA ARG A 245 8.62 -20.34 3.53
C ARG A 245 7.13 -20.71 3.55
N ARG A 246 6.49 -20.86 2.39
CA ARG A 246 5.08 -21.28 2.32
C ARG A 246 4.89 -22.71 2.81
N CYS A 247 5.76 -23.64 2.41
CA CYS A 247 5.71 -25.03 2.87
C CYS A 247 5.95 -25.13 4.38
N ALA A 248 6.93 -24.39 4.90
CA ALA A 248 7.21 -24.33 6.34
C ALA A 248 5.99 -23.83 7.13
N ARG A 249 5.36 -22.73 6.71
CA ARG A 249 4.13 -22.24 7.35
C ARG A 249 3.02 -23.28 7.38
N ARG A 250 2.73 -23.92 6.24
CA ARG A 250 1.70 -24.97 6.19
C ARG A 250 1.98 -26.11 7.16
N LEU A 251 3.23 -26.55 7.30
CA LEU A 251 3.63 -27.59 8.24
C LEU A 251 3.49 -27.12 9.70
N SER A 252 3.90 -25.89 10.00
CA SER A 252 3.73 -25.27 11.33
C SER A 252 2.26 -25.05 11.70
N ASP A 253 1.39 -24.80 10.73
CA ASP A 253 -0.06 -24.63 10.91
C ASP A 253 -0.81 -25.98 11.05
N GLY A 254 -0.09 -27.06 11.39
CA GLY A 254 -0.67 -28.35 11.73
C GLY A 254 -1.09 -29.22 10.55
N LEU A 255 -0.66 -28.91 9.30
CA LEU A 255 -0.96 -29.74 8.13
C LEU A 255 -0.56 -31.21 8.34
N ALA A 256 0.57 -31.47 9.00
CA ALA A 256 1.06 -32.82 9.26
C ALA A 256 0.06 -33.70 10.04
N ALA A 257 -0.73 -33.11 10.95
CA ALA A 257 -1.74 -33.83 11.72
C ALA A 257 -2.96 -34.23 10.87
N ARG A 258 -3.19 -33.54 9.75
CA ARG A 258 -4.36 -33.72 8.87
C ARG A 258 -4.11 -34.65 7.69
N LEU A 259 -2.87 -35.07 7.47
CA LEU A 259 -2.49 -35.99 6.38
C LEU A 259 -2.67 -37.45 6.79
N SER A 260 -3.12 -38.28 5.85
CA SER A 260 -3.13 -39.74 5.96
C SER A 260 -1.70 -40.32 6.02
N PRO A 261 -1.51 -41.58 6.46
CA PRO A 261 -0.19 -42.22 6.46
C PRO A 261 0.51 -42.21 5.09
N ASP A 262 -0.22 -42.47 4.01
CA ASP A 262 0.33 -42.47 2.65
C ASP A 262 0.70 -41.06 2.17
N GLU A 263 -0.14 -40.07 2.48
CA GLU A 263 0.13 -38.66 2.18
C GLU A 263 1.35 -38.14 2.95
N ARG A 264 1.55 -38.58 4.19
CA ARG A 264 2.76 -38.27 4.98
C ARG A 264 4.00 -38.89 4.36
N ALA A 265 3.94 -40.15 3.94
CA ALA A 265 5.06 -40.85 3.31
C ALA A 265 5.44 -40.22 1.95
N LEU A 266 4.46 -39.79 1.16
CA LEU A 266 4.69 -39.04 -0.09
C LEU A 266 5.29 -37.66 0.18
N THR A 267 4.70 -36.90 1.11
CA THR A 267 5.19 -35.57 1.50
C THR A 267 6.63 -35.63 2.00
N TRP A 268 6.97 -36.64 2.81
CA TRP A 268 8.33 -36.87 3.29
C TRP A 268 9.31 -37.15 2.15
N ARG A 269 8.96 -38.04 1.21
CA ARG A 269 9.81 -38.34 0.04
C ARG A 269 10.05 -37.10 -0.82
N CYS A 270 9.01 -36.33 -1.11
CA CYS A 270 9.14 -35.07 -1.86
C CYS A 270 10.00 -34.04 -1.11
N ALA A 271 9.90 -33.97 0.22
CA ALA A 271 10.74 -33.09 1.03
C ALA A 271 12.22 -33.49 1.00
N GLN A 272 12.53 -34.79 1.05
CA GLN A 272 13.91 -35.27 0.94
C GLN A 272 14.49 -35.03 -0.46
N GLN A 273 13.69 -35.23 -1.52
CA GLN A 273 14.12 -34.90 -2.87
C GLN A 273 14.41 -33.41 -3.02
N GLY A 274 13.49 -32.54 -2.58
CA GLY A 274 13.70 -31.09 -2.63
C GLY A 274 14.90 -30.63 -1.81
N ARG A 275 15.20 -31.29 -0.69
CA ARG A 275 16.42 -31.05 0.10
C ARG A 275 17.68 -31.38 -0.71
N ALA A 276 17.73 -32.56 -1.33
CA ALA A 276 18.87 -32.99 -2.12
C ALA A 276 19.11 -32.05 -3.33
N ASP A 277 18.06 -31.69 -4.06
CA ASP A 277 18.16 -30.80 -5.22
C ASP A 277 18.66 -29.40 -4.81
N THR A 278 18.16 -28.88 -3.68
CA THR A 278 18.56 -27.58 -3.15
C THR A 278 20.00 -27.60 -2.62
N GLN A 279 20.45 -28.71 -2.03
CA GLN A 279 21.84 -28.89 -1.60
C GLN A 279 22.80 -28.92 -2.80
N THR A 280 22.45 -29.63 -3.87
CA THR A 280 23.22 -29.63 -5.12
C THR A 280 23.29 -28.22 -5.72
N LEU A 281 22.17 -27.51 -5.78
CA LEU A 281 22.12 -26.12 -6.25
C LEU A 281 23.06 -25.22 -5.45
N PHE A 282 23.05 -25.29 -4.11
CA PHE A 282 23.92 -24.46 -3.28
C PHE A 282 25.40 -24.84 -3.40
N ALA A 283 25.71 -26.13 -3.52
CA ALA A 283 27.08 -26.58 -3.78
C ALA A 283 27.61 -26.02 -5.11
N LEU A 284 26.79 -26.06 -6.17
CA LEU A 284 27.11 -25.45 -7.46
C LEU A 284 27.25 -23.93 -7.36
N THR A 285 26.34 -23.27 -6.64
CA THR A 285 26.37 -21.82 -6.45
C THR A 285 27.65 -21.38 -5.72
N ASP A 286 28.04 -22.08 -4.64
CA ASP A 286 29.28 -21.79 -3.93
C ASP A 286 30.51 -22.05 -4.80
N LYS A 287 30.54 -23.17 -5.54
CA LYS A 287 31.65 -23.50 -6.44
C LYS A 287 31.83 -22.47 -7.56
N GLU A 288 30.75 -22.10 -8.24
CA GLU A 288 30.81 -21.27 -9.44
C GLU A 288 30.84 -19.77 -9.13
N LEU A 289 30.27 -19.32 -8.00
CA LEU A 289 30.20 -17.89 -7.65
C LEU A 289 31.20 -17.45 -6.58
N ARG A 290 31.71 -18.32 -5.69
CA ARG A 290 32.77 -17.93 -4.73
C ARG A 290 34.18 -18.04 -5.33
N ASN A 291 34.42 -18.99 -6.24
CA ASN A 291 35.73 -19.17 -6.87
C ASN A 291 36.00 -18.16 -8.01
N ALA A 292 35.04 -17.29 -8.33
CA ALA A 292 35.19 -16.23 -9.34
C ALA A 292 35.86 -14.94 -8.81
N ARG A 293 36.49 -14.96 -7.62
CA ARG A 293 37.37 -13.86 -7.19
C ARG A 293 38.68 -13.93 -7.98
N PRO A 294 39.23 -12.82 -8.52
CA PRO A 294 40.51 -12.87 -9.21
C PRO A 294 41.60 -13.23 -8.20
N GLU A 295 42.30 -14.35 -8.42
CA GLU A 295 43.56 -14.60 -7.74
C GLU A 295 44.55 -13.50 -8.15
N HIS A 296 44.96 -12.69 -7.18
CA HIS A 296 46.12 -11.82 -7.33
C HIS A 296 47.33 -12.71 -7.61
N THR A 297 47.82 -12.69 -8.85
CA THR A 297 49.05 -13.36 -9.26
C THR A 297 50.23 -12.70 -8.56
N HIS A 298 50.69 -13.29 -7.46
CA HIS A 298 52.05 -13.08 -6.97
C HIS A 298 53.01 -13.81 -7.92
N GLY A 299 53.66 -13.06 -8.81
CA GLY A 299 54.85 -13.48 -9.53
C GLY A 299 56.09 -12.89 -8.86
N HIS A 300 56.80 -13.69 -8.06
CA HIS A 300 58.19 -13.43 -7.70
C HIS A 300 59.09 -13.72 -8.91
N SER A 301 60.05 -12.83 -9.21
CA SER A 301 61.51 -13.10 -9.13
C SER A 301 62.36 -12.27 -10.12
N ALA A 302 63.32 -11.54 -9.53
CA ALA A 302 64.71 -11.33 -9.92
C ALA A 302 65.16 -10.68 -11.25
N ALA A 303 66.24 -9.89 -11.08
CA ALA A 303 67.29 -9.46 -12.02
C ALA A 303 67.04 -8.18 -12.84
N SER A 304 67.50 -7.04 -12.32
CA SER A 304 68.81 -6.43 -12.67
C SER A 304 69.20 -5.38 -11.63
#